data_AF-A0AAW1N783-F1
#
_entry.id   AF-A0AAW1N783-F1
#
_cell.length_a   1.000
_cell.length_b   1.000
_cell.length_c   1.000
_cell.angle_alpha   90.00
_cell.angle_beta   90.00
_cell.angle_gamma   90.00
#
_symmetry.space_group_name_H-M   'P 1'
#
loop_
_entity.id
_entity.type
_entity.pdbx_description
1 polymer ?
#
loop_
_entity_poly.entity_id
_entity_poly.type
_entity_poly.pdbx_seq_one_letter_code
_entity_poly.pdbx_strand_id
1 'polypeptide(L)'
;MTILKDALCRKVFEIQFKPGTYQVTCTCMKFERCGLLCRHIISILSSNGVSTIPDAYLARRWCKDAVCRTNEKEDLIDGRQIELTKLWSEVYETVGLLKSRSKDDIESFCGLIRDFRQKLEPTIEDLTKEQEIV
;
A
#
# COMPACT_ATOMS: atom_id res chain seq x y z
N MET A 1 -18.47 -28.30 8.10
CA MET A 1 -17.00 -28.43 8.01
C MET A 1 -16.69 -29.16 6.71
N THR A 2 -15.93 -28.56 5.81
CA THR A 2 -15.63 -29.11 4.48
C THR A 2 -14.14 -29.40 4.40
N ILE A 3 -13.78 -30.57 3.87
CA ILE A 3 -12.39 -30.99 3.70
C ILE A 3 -12.01 -30.80 2.22
N LEU A 4 -11.02 -29.94 1.94
CA LEU A 4 -10.46 -29.82 0.60
C LEU A 4 -9.10 -30.50 0.52
N LYS A 5 -8.98 -31.41 -0.45
CA LYS A 5 -7.70 -31.99 -0.87
C LYS A 5 -7.04 -31.06 -1.88
N ASP A 6 -5.84 -30.62 -1.55
CA ASP A 6 -5.05 -29.76 -2.40
C ASP A 6 -4.18 -30.60 -3.34
N ALA A 7 -4.55 -30.66 -4.62
CA ALA A 7 -3.75 -31.38 -5.61
C ALA A 7 -2.35 -30.79 -5.83
N LEU A 8 -2.15 -29.49 -5.57
CA LEU A 8 -0.87 -28.81 -5.79
C LEU A 8 0.13 -29.06 -4.67
N CYS A 9 -0.32 -29.25 -3.43
CA CYS A 9 0.60 -29.55 -2.31
C CYS A 9 0.39 -30.92 -1.65
N ARG A 10 -0.53 -31.75 -2.17
CA ARG A 10 -0.90 -33.08 -1.64
C ARG A 10 -1.30 -33.07 -0.14
N LYS A 11 -1.67 -31.90 0.41
CA LYS A 11 -2.13 -31.76 1.79
C LYS A 11 -3.64 -31.62 1.84
N VAL A 12 -4.18 -32.01 2.98
CA VAL A 12 -5.60 -31.87 3.30
C VAL A 12 -5.78 -30.62 4.14
N PHE A 13 -6.79 -29.82 3.81
CA PHE A 13 -7.13 -28.63 4.56
C PHE A 13 -8.59 -28.67 5.00
N GLU A 14 -8.79 -28.45 6.29
CA GLU A 14 -10.11 -28.23 6.86
C GLU A 14 -10.54 -26.79 6.64
N ILE A 15 -11.81 -26.64 6.28
CA ILE A 15 -12.45 -25.37 5.98
C ILE A 15 -13.79 -25.28 6.70
N GLN A 16 -14.03 -24.12 7.31
CA GLN A 16 -15.32 -23.79 7.90
C GLN A 16 -15.89 -22.58 7.17
N PHE A 17 -17.09 -22.76 6.59
CA PHE A 17 -17.85 -21.68 5.99
C PHE A 17 -19.05 -21.33 6.87
N LYS A 18 -19.31 -20.03 7.07
CA LYS A 18 -20.45 -19.49 7.81
C LYS A 18 -21.43 -18.82 6.85
N PRO A 19 -22.61 -19.44 6.57
CA PRO A 19 -23.54 -18.98 5.52
C PRO A 19 -24.20 -17.60 5.70
N GLY A 20 -24.03 -16.88 6.81
CA GLY A 20 -24.59 -15.53 7.00
C GLY A 20 -23.56 -14.40 6.89
N THR A 21 -22.30 -14.68 7.21
CA THR A 21 -21.23 -13.67 7.23
C THR A 21 -20.24 -13.84 6.07
N TYR A 22 -20.44 -14.88 5.26
CA TYR A 22 -19.51 -15.32 4.21
C TYR A 22 -18.07 -15.53 4.72
N GLN A 23 -17.90 -15.75 6.02
CA GLN A 23 -16.61 -16.05 6.61
C GLN A 23 -16.22 -17.51 6.31
N VAL A 24 -15.04 -17.67 5.73
CA VAL A 24 -14.33 -18.92 5.49
C VAL A 24 -13.02 -18.94 6.27
N THR A 25 -12.86 -19.89 7.18
CA THR A 25 -11.55 -20.16 7.82
C THR A 25 -10.89 -21.35 7.15
N CYS A 26 -9.57 -21.32 7.00
CA CYS A 26 -8.81 -22.41 6.40
C CYS A 26 -7.58 -22.72 7.23
N THR A 27 -7.36 -24.00 7.53
CA THR A 27 -6.19 -24.51 8.29
C THR A 27 -4.84 -24.23 7.64
N CYS A 28 -4.79 -23.80 6.37
CA CYS A 28 -3.56 -23.31 5.76
C CYS A 28 -3.06 -21.99 6.40
N MET A 29 -3.93 -21.26 7.09
CA MET A 29 -3.67 -20.01 7.78
C MET A 29 -3.07 -18.89 6.92
N LYS A 30 -3.29 -18.90 5.59
CA LYS A 30 -2.67 -17.91 4.69
C LYS A 30 -3.19 -16.49 4.94
N PHE A 31 -4.46 -16.37 5.31
CA PHE A 31 -5.05 -15.08 5.63
C PHE A 31 -4.52 -14.55 6.96
N GLU A 32 -4.40 -15.41 7.96
CA GLU A 32 -3.88 -15.08 9.29
C GLU A 32 -2.39 -14.73 9.25
N ARG A 33 -1.60 -15.42 8.41
CA ARG A 33 -0.15 -15.19 8.30
C ARG A 33 0.22 -14.01 7.39
N CYS A 34 -0.53 -13.78 6.31
CA CYS A 34 -0.12 -12.85 5.25
C CYS A 34 -1.20 -11.83 4.87
N GLY A 35 -2.40 -11.90 5.47
CA GLY A 35 -3.55 -11.08 5.08
C GLY A 35 -4.09 -11.39 3.69
N LEU A 36 -3.70 -12.52 3.09
CA LEU A 36 -4.06 -12.91 1.73
C LEU A 36 -4.96 -14.14 1.73
N LEU A 37 -6.04 -14.08 0.95
CA LEU A 37 -6.90 -15.24 0.72
C LEU A 37 -6.09 -16.37 0.08
N CYS A 38 -6.19 -17.58 0.64
CA CYS A 38 -5.73 -18.78 -0.05
C CYS A 38 -6.74 -19.18 -1.12
N ARG A 39 -6.27 -19.93 -2.12
CA ARG A 39 -7.15 -20.49 -3.14
C ARG A 39 -8.24 -21.41 -2.57
N HIS A 40 -8.02 -21.99 -1.38
CA HIS A 40 -9.04 -22.80 -0.71
C HIS A 40 -10.22 -21.94 -0.26
N ILE A 41 -9.97 -20.77 0.33
CA ILE A 41 -11.03 -19.82 0.70
C ILE A 41 -11.74 -19.33 -0.56
N ILE A 42 -10.98 -18.93 -1.59
CA ILE A 42 -11.55 -18.46 -2.86
C ILE A 42 -12.46 -19.53 -3.47
N SER A 43 -12.02 -20.79 -3.51
CA SER A 43 -12.82 -21.90 -4.06
C SER A 43 -14.14 -22.10 -3.32
N ILE A 44 -14.15 -21.95 -1.99
CA ILE A 44 -15.37 -22.08 -1.19
C ILE A 44 -16.30 -20.88 -1.38
N LEU A 45 -15.77 -19.67 -1.47
CA LEU A 45 -16.58 -18.49 -1.80
C LEU A 45 -17.24 -18.67 -3.18
N SER A 46 -16.46 -19.05 -4.19
CA SER A 46 -16.97 -19.29 -5.55
C SER A 46 -18.01 -20.40 -5.60
N SER A 47 -17.81 -21.53 -4.90
CA SER A 47 -18.80 -22.63 -4.88
C SER A 47 -20.10 -22.25 -4.17
N ASN A 48 -20.07 -21.24 -3.30
CA ASN A 48 -21.26 -20.73 -2.60
C ASN A 48 -21.85 -19.49 -3.29
N GLY A 49 -21.46 -19.19 -4.54
CA GLY A 49 -22.03 -18.10 -5.33
C GLY A 49 -21.60 -16.70 -4.87
N VAL A 50 -20.56 -16.60 -4.03
CA VAL A 50 -20.03 -15.32 -3.56
C VAL A 50 -19.09 -14.76 -4.63
N SER A 51 -19.58 -13.78 -5.40
CA SER A 51 -18.86 -13.15 -6.51
C SER A 51 -17.99 -11.96 -6.09
N THR A 52 -18.18 -11.44 -4.88
CA THR A 52 -17.39 -10.34 -4.29
C THR A 52 -16.64 -10.81 -3.06
N ILE A 53 -15.42 -10.34 -2.87
CA ILE A 53 -14.66 -10.65 -1.66
C ILE A 53 -15.35 -9.97 -0.46
N PRO A 54 -15.77 -10.71 0.58
CA PRO A 54 -16.38 -10.10 1.75
C PRO A 54 -15.44 -9.09 2.43
N ASP A 55 -15.99 -8.01 2.97
CA ASP A 55 -15.22 -6.92 3.59
C ASP A 55 -14.28 -7.40 4.71
N ALA A 56 -14.65 -8.48 5.41
CA ALA A 56 -13.81 -9.12 6.43
C ALA A 56 -12.44 -9.60 5.89
N TYR A 57 -12.31 -9.77 4.57
CA TYR A 57 -11.08 -10.17 3.88
C TYR A 57 -10.38 -9.03 3.15
N LEU A 58 -10.98 -7.83 3.11
CA LEU A 58 -10.35 -6.62 2.60
C LEU A 58 -9.41 -6.06 3.67
N ALA A 59 -8.32 -6.79 3.94
CA ALA A 59 -7.28 -6.31 4.84
C ALA A 59 -6.66 -5.03 4.27
N ARG A 60 -6.64 -3.95 5.07
CA ARG A 60 -6.15 -2.63 4.66
C ARG A 60 -4.76 -2.66 4.03
N ARG A 61 -3.91 -3.64 4.37
CA ARG A 61 -2.57 -3.88 3.80
C ARG A 61 -2.56 -4.01 2.27
N TRP A 62 -3.67 -4.40 1.64
CA TRP A 62 -3.77 -4.66 0.20
C TRP A 62 -4.76 -3.74 -0.54
N CYS A 63 -5.36 -2.77 0.15
CA CYS A 63 -6.20 -1.73 -0.47
C CYS A 63 -5.33 -0.58 -0.96
N LYS A 64 -5.77 0.21 -1.95
CA LYS A 64 -5.03 1.42 -2.41
C LYS A 64 -4.69 2.38 -1.25
N ASP A 65 -5.49 2.37 -0.19
CA ASP A 65 -5.32 3.16 1.03
C ASP A 65 -4.39 2.49 2.08
N ALA A 66 -3.65 1.44 1.71
CA ALA A 66 -2.75 0.66 2.57
C ALA A 66 -1.59 1.46 3.20
N VAL A 67 -1.37 2.70 2.75
CA VAL A 67 -0.31 3.56 3.28
C VAL A 67 -0.60 4.02 4.72
N CYS A 68 -1.81 3.83 5.24
CA CYS A 68 -2.16 4.32 6.57
C CYS A 68 -2.40 3.18 7.57
N ARG A 69 -1.36 2.80 8.32
CA ARG A 69 -1.29 2.87 9.81
C ARG A 69 -0.24 1.93 10.41
N THR A 70 0.73 2.52 11.12
CA THR A 70 1.13 2.02 12.43
C THR A 70 0.24 2.65 13.50
N ASN A 71 0.03 1.91 14.59
CA ASN A 71 -1.06 2.03 15.56
C ASN A 71 -1.26 3.41 16.23
N GLU A 72 -2.54 3.66 16.58
CA GLU A 72 -2.98 4.33 17.81
C GLU A 72 -2.35 5.68 18.15
N LYS A 73 -2.66 6.69 17.34
CA LYS A 73 -3.27 7.94 17.78
C LYS A 73 -3.83 8.65 16.55
N GLU A 74 -4.87 9.39 16.79
CA GLU A 74 -5.61 10.16 15.83
C GLU A 74 -4.79 11.38 15.40
N ASP A 75 -3.69 11.15 14.70
CA ASP A 75 -3.01 12.21 13.97
C ASP A 75 -3.36 12.03 12.50
N LEU A 76 -4.16 12.99 12.04
CA LEU A 76 -4.29 13.42 10.66
C LEU A 76 -3.05 13.00 9.88
N ILE A 77 -3.22 12.36 8.72
CA ILE A 77 -2.14 12.22 7.74
C ILE A 77 -1.42 13.56 7.72
N ASP A 78 -0.15 13.58 8.18
CA ASP A 78 0.62 14.81 8.31
C ASP A 78 0.40 15.60 7.01
N GLY A 79 -0.20 16.80 7.12
CA GLY A 79 -0.60 17.57 5.94
C GLY A 79 0.58 17.73 4.97
N ARG A 80 1.79 17.79 5.54
CA ARG A 80 3.07 17.76 4.83
C ARG A 80 3.26 16.51 3.98
N GLN A 81 2.92 15.32 4.47
CA GLN A 81 3.05 14.08 3.70
C GLN A 81 2.08 14.02 2.50
N ILE A 82 0.88 14.60 2.65
CA ILE A 82 -0.06 14.76 1.53
C ILE A 82 0.50 15.73 0.49
N GLU A 83 1.03 16.87 0.94
CA GLU A 83 1.65 17.86 0.06
C GLU A 83 2.86 17.29 -0.68
N LEU A 84 3.73 16.55 0.00
CA LEU A 84 4.86 15.85 -0.62
C LEU A 84 4.38 14.84 -1.67
N THR A 85 3.29 14.11 -1.40
CA THR A 85 2.74 13.14 -2.36
C THR A 85 2.19 13.83 -3.62
N LYS A 86 1.54 14.98 -3.47
CA LYS A 86 1.06 15.80 -4.59
C LYS A 86 2.23 16.34 -5.41
N LEU A 87 3.24 16.91 -4.75
CA LEU A 87 4.47 17.39 -5.39
C LEU A 87 5.15 16.29 -6.21
N TRP A 88 5.30 15.09 -5.63
CA TRP A 88 5.88 13.96 -6.36
C TRP A 88 5.10 13.63 -7.63
N SER A 89 3.76 13.66 -7.56
CA SER A 89 2.92 13.40 -8.72
C SER A 89 3.14 14.44 -9.82
N GLU A 90 3.19 15.74 -9.47
CA GLU A 90 3.48 16.82 -10.42
C GLU A 90 4.86 16.68 -11.08
N VAL A 91 5.88 16.33 -10.29
CA VAL A 91 7.23 16.07 -10.81
C VAL A 91 7.22 14.89 -11.79
N TYR A 92 6.54 13.79 -11.46
CA TYR A 92 6.46 12.63 -12.35
C TYR A 92 5.78 12.95 -13.69
N GLU A 93 4.68 13.71 -13.68
CA GLU A 93 4.01 14.15 -14.91
C GLU A 93 4.94 15.03 -15.76
N THR A 94 5.65 15.96 -15.13
CA THR A 94 6.61 16.85 -15.81
C THR A 94 7.75 16.04 -16.44
N VAL A 95 8.31 15.09 -15.70
CA VAL A 95 9.33 14.16 -16.21
C VAL A 95 8.77 13.32 -17.37
N GLY A 96 7.49 12.94 -17.31
CA GLY A 96 6.78 12.27 -18.40
C GLY A 96 6.78 13.07 -19.69
N LEU A 97 6.50 14.39 -19.62
CA LEU A 97 6.53 15.29 -20.77
C LEU A 97 7.94 15.48 -21.34
N LEU A 98 8.96 15.43 -20.50
CA LEU A 98 10.36 15.62 -20.91
C LEU A 98 10.93 14.43 -21.69
N LYS A 99 10.32 13.24 -21.60
CA LYS A 99 10.78 12.04 -22.34
C LYS A 99 10.86 12.23 -23.85
N SER A 100 10.02 13.10 -24.41
CA SER A 100 9.96 13.38 -25.85
C SER A 100 10.54 14.76 -26.21
N ARG A 101 11.29 15.39 -25.31
CA ARG A 101 11.84 16.75 -25.46
C ARG A 101 13.35 16.75 -25.67
N SER A 102 13.92 17.92 -25.92
CA SER A 102 15.34 18.07 -26.20
C SER A 102 16.20 17.82 -24.96
N LYS A 103 17.49 17.55 -25.16
CA LYS A 103 18.44 17.40 -24.04
C LYS A 103 18.52 18.69 -23.21
N ASP A 104 18.42 19.85 -23.85
CA ASP A 104 18.48 21.15 -23.20
C ASP A 104 17.30 21.36 -22.25
N ASP A 105 16.10 20.89 -22.61
CA ASP A 105 14.90 20.95 -21.75
C ASP A 105 15.08 20.09 -20.48
N ILE A 106 15.66 18.90 -20.62
CA ILE A 106 15.97 18.01 -19.50
C ILE A 106 17.02 18.66 -18.58
N GLU A 107 18.07 19.23 -19.17
CA GLU A 107 19.17 19.84 -18.45
C GLU A 107 18.71 21.11 -17.70
N SER A 108 17.83 21.90 -18.32
CA SER A 108 17.14 23.04 -17.70
C SER A 108 16.31 22.61 -16.49
N PHE A 109 15.49 21.56 -16.62
CA PHE A 109 14.70 21.05 -15.50
C PHE A 109 15.57 20.51 -14.36
N CYS A 110 16.65 19.78 -14.67
CA CYS A 110 17.63 19.37 -13.68
C CYS A 110 18.29 20.56 -12.98
N GLY A 111 18.58 21.64 -13.71
CA GLY A 111 19.07 22.90 -13.16
C GLY A 111 18.10 23.48 -12.12
N LEU A 112 16.82 23.61 -12.48
CA LEU A 112 15.78 24.13 -11.58
C LEU A 112 15.68 23.34 -10.27
N ILE A 113 15.74 22.00 -10.33
CA ILE A 113 15.72 21.15 -9.13
C ILE A 113 16.95 21.37 -8.26
N ARG A 114 18.15 21.48 -8.87
CA ARG A 114 19.39 21.73 -8.13
C ARG A 114 19.36 23.09 -7.45
N ASP A 115 18.90 24.12 -8.16
CA ASP A 115 18.77 25.47 -7.61
C ASP A 115 17.79 25.50 -6.44
N PHE A 116 16.66 24.80 -6.54
CA PHE A 116 15.71 24.69 -5.45
C PHE A 116 16.29 23.93 -4.24
N ARG A 117 17.04 22.86 -4.49
CA ARG A 117 17.74 22.10 -3.43
C ARG A 117 18.73 22.98 -2.67
N GLN A 118 19.55 23.77 -3.37
CA GLN A 118 20.53 24.67 -2.75
C GLN A 118 19.87 25.74 -1.87
N LYS A 119 18.64 26.16 -2.19
CA LYS A 119 17.87 27.09 -1.34
C LYS A 119 17.35 26.44 -0.06
N LEU A 120 17.12 25.13 -0.06
CA LEU A 120 16.60 24.40 1.10
C LEU A 120 17.70 23.94 2.06
N GLU A 121 18.89 23.59 1.55
CA GLU A 121 20.04 23.15 2.36
C GLU A 121 20.40 24.11 3.52
N PRO A 122 20.50 25.43 3.36
CA PRO A 122 20.82 26.34 4.48
C PRO A 122 19.70 26.45 5.53
N THR A 123 18.43 26.26 5.14
CA THR A 123 17.29 26.33 6.08
C THR A 123 17.23 25.13 7.02
N ILE A 124 17.80 23.99 6.63
CA ILE A 124 17.83 22.78 7.46
C ILE A 124 18.88 22.90 8.58
N GLU A 125 20.04 23.52 8.33
CA GLU A 125 21.09 23.71 9.34
C GLU A 125 20.65 24.61 10.51
N ASP A 126 19.85 25.64 10.24
CA ASP A 126 19.34 26.54 11.29
C ASP A 126 18.28 25.87 12.17
N LEU A 127 17.43 25.02 11.60
CA LEU A 127 16.43 24.23 12.36
C LEU A 127 17.07 23.16 13.24
N THR A 128 18.21 22.59 12.82
CA THR A 128 18.95 21.61 13.65
C THR A 128 19.63 22.23 14.87
N LYS A 129 20.04 23.50 14.79
CA LYS A 129 20.67 24.21 15.93
C LYS A 129 19.67 24.63 17.00
N GLU A 130 18.42 24.95 16.63
CA GLU A 130 17.36 25.30 17.60
C GLU A 130 16.86 24.10 18.40
N GLN A 131 17.03 22.87 17.89
CA GLN A 131 16.63 21.64 18.58
C GLN A 131 17.67 21.10 19.58
N GLU A 132 18.90 21.63 19.61
CA GLU A 132 19.97 21.23 20.53
C GLU A 132 20.07 22.09 21.81
N ILE A 133 19.25 23.14 21.97
CA ILE A 133 19.28 24.05 23.14
C ILE A 133 18.24 23.66 24.23
N VAL A 134 17.55 22.51 24.09
CA VAL A 134 16.61 21.98 25.10
C VAL A 134 17.17 20.74 25.80
#